data_AF-A0A6V7IPB7-F1
#
_entry.id   AF-A0A6V7IPB7-F1
#
_cell.length_a   1.000
_cell.length_b   1.000
_cell.length_c   1.000
_cell.angle_alpha   90.00
_cell.angle_beta   90.00
_cell.angle_gamma   90.00
#
_symmetry.space_group_name_H-M   'P 1'
#
loop_
_entity.id
_entity.type
_entity.pdbx_description
1 polymer ?
#
loop_
_entity_poly.entity_id
_entity_poly.type
_entity_poly.pdbx_seq_one_letter_code
_entity_poly.pdbx_strand_id
1 'polypeptide(L)' 'ARRKISIVKDTPQLKSPSPPLAQPTSILLIKNLVRPFTLNQIKELLSRTGTIVENGFWMDRIKSKCFVE' A
#
# COMPACT_ATOMS: atom_id res chain seq x y z
N ALA A 1 -45.46 40.98 4.43
CA ALA A 1 -44.05 40.67 4.09
C ALA A 1 -43.73 39.23 4.52
N ARG A 2 -43.40 38.34 3.58
CA ARG A 2 -43.22 36.90 3.82
C ARG A 2 -41.73 36.61 4.10
N ARG A 3 -41.37 36.28 5.35
CA ARG A 3 -40.00 35.90 5.70
C ARG A 3 -39.71 34.50 5.12
N LYS A 4 -38.75 34.41 4.19
CA LYS A 4 -38.22 33.14 3.69
C LYS A 4 -37.17 32.66 4.69
N ILE A 5 -37.42 31.52 5.33
CA ILE A 5 -36.47 30.88 6.24
C ILE A 5 -35.86 29.71 5.48
N SER A 6 -34.54 29.73 5.26
CA SER A 6 -33.78 28.62 4.68
C SER A 6 -33.15 27.82 5.81
N ILE A 7 -33.56 26.56 5.95
CA ILE A 7 -32.98 25.62 6.92
C ILE A 7 -31.70 25.07 6.28
N VAL A 8 -30.54 25.61 6.68
CA VAL A 8 -29.24 25.01 6.37
C VAL A 8 -29.12 23.74 7.19
N LYS A 9 -29.14 22.59 6.51
CA LYS A 9 -28.90 21.28 7.10
C LYS A 9 -27.40 21.17 7.35
N ASP A 10 -26.99 21.40 8.60
CA ASP A 10 -25.60 21.22 9.05
C ASP A 10 -25.31 19.71 9.11
N THR A 11 -25.04 19.12 7.95
CA THR A 11 -24.47 17.78 7.88
C THR A 11 -23.00 17.89 8.25
N PRO A 12 -22.53 17.20 9.31
CA PRO A 12 -21.12 17.21 9.65
C PRO A 12 -20.34 16.71 8.44
N GLN A 13 -19.65 17.63 7.77
CA GLN A 13 -18.71 17.34 6.70
C GLN A 13 -17.62 16.49 7.34
N LEU A 14 -17.75 15.17 7.26
CA LEU A 14 -16.69 14.20 7.47
C LEU A 14 -15.57 14.64 6.53
N LYS A 15 -14.62 15.41 7.05
CA LYS A 15 -13.46 15.89 6.30
C LYS A 15 -12.80 14.63 5.74
N SER A 16 -12.90 14.43 4.43
CA SER A 16 -12.18 13.34 3.79
C SER A 16 -10.71 13.55 4.12
N PRO A 17 -9.99 12.51 4.58
CA PRO A 17 -8.56 12.65 4.80
C PRO A 17 -7.93 13.16 3.51
N SER A 18 -7.04 14.13 3.64
CA SER A 18 -6.33 14.72 2.51
C SER A 18 -5.75 13.60 1.65
N PRO A 19 -5.87 13.66 0.31
CA PRO A 19 -5.29 12.64 -0.53
C PRO A 19 -3.80 12.49 -0.20
N PRO A 20 -3.26 11.25 -0.16
CA PRO A 20 -1.85 11.03 0.08
C PRO A 20 -1.03 11.87 -0.91
N LEU A 21 -0.08 12.66 -0.39
CA LEU A 21 0.77 13.51 -1.23
C LEU A 21 1.71 12.67 -2.11
N ALA A 22 1.95 11.42 -1.73
CA ALA A 22 2.85 10.51 -2.41
C ALA A 22 2.18 9.87 -3.63
N GLN A 23 2.88 9.88 -4.76
CA GLN A 23 2.48 9.08 -5.92
C GLN A 23 2.53 7.59 -5.59
N PRO A 24 1.64 6.78 -6.18
CA PRO A 24 1.72 5.34 -6.05
C PRO A 24 3.08 4.85 -6.58
N THR A 25 3.73 3.97 -5.84
CA THR A 25 4.98 3.33 -6.25
C THR A 25 4.73 1.87 -6.56
N SER A 26 5.54 1.30 -7.46
CA SER A 26 5.50 -0.14 -7.79
C SER A 26 6.23 -1.00 -6.77
N ILE A 27 6.58 -0.45 -5.59
CA ILE A 27 7.35 -1.15 -4.57
C ILE A 27 6.39 -1.90 -3.63
N LEU A 28 6.57 -3.20 -3.50
CA LEU A 28 5.84 -4.05 -2.57
C LEU A 28 6.70 -4.35 -1.34
N LEU A 29 6.15 -4.06 -0.16
CA LEU A 29 6.72 -4.46 1.13
C LEU A 29 6.01 -5.71 1.65
N ILE A 30 6.77 -6.80 1.79
CA ILE A 30 6.29 -8.06 2.34
C ILE A 30 6.83 -8.21 3.76
N LYS A 31 5.93 -8.37 4.73
CA LYS A 31 6.25 -8.50 6.17
C LYS A 31 5.82 -9.86 6.70
N ASN A 32 6.33 -10.20 7.88
CA ASN A 32 5.93 -11.38 8.64
C ASN A 32 6.14 -12.69 7.88
N LEU A 33 7.21 -12.77 7.09
CA LEU A 33 7.63 -14.01 6.46
C LEU A 33 7.97 -15.04 7.56
N VAL A 34 7.21 -16.13 7.58
CA VAL A 34 7.45 -17.27 8.46
C VAL A 34 8.50 -18.16 7.79
N ARG A 35 9.55 -18.57 8.51
CA ARG A 35 10.44 -19.64 7.98
C ARG A 35 9.59 -20.90 7.79
N PRO A 36 9.47 -21.40 6.55
CA PRO A 36 10.60 -22.01 5.84
C PRO A 36 10.98 -21.32 4.53
N PHE A 37 10.44 -20.14 4.20
CA PHE A 37 10.67 -19.53 2.89
C PHE A 37 12.12 -19.09 2.68
N THR A 38 12.73 -19.65 1.63
CA THR A 38 14.04 -19.24 1.12
C THR A 38 13.91 -18.07 0.14
N LEU A 39 15.02 -17.39 -0.13
CA LEU A 39 15.09 -16.27 -1.07
C LEU A 39 14.58 -16.68 -2.46
N ASN A 40 14.96 -17.87 -2.95
CA ASN A 40 14.53 -18.35 -4.26
C ASN A 40 13.04 -18.64 -4.33
N GLN A 41 12.47 -19.25 -3.28
CA GLN A 41 11.03 -19.54 -3.25
C GLN A 41 10.18 -18.27 -3.32
N ILE A 42 10.60 -17.21 -2.61
CA ILE A 42 9.91 -15.91 -2.67
C ILE A 42 10.03 -15.33 -4.09
N LYS A 43 11.22 -15.37 -4.70
CA LYS A 43 11.43 -14.89 -6.07
C LYS A 43 10.55 -15.64 -7.07
N GLU A 44 10.54 -16.97 -7.03
CA GLU A 44 9.68 -17.78 -7.92
C GLU A 44 8.20 -17.47 -7.74
N LEU A 45 7.74 -17.31 -6.50
CA LEU A 45 6.35 -16.96 -6.20
C LEU A 45 5.98 -15.58 -6.79
N LEU A 46 6.87 -14.60 -6.62
CA LEU A 46 6.68 -13.25 -7.16
C LEU A 46 6.75 -13.25 -8.70
N SER A 47 7.65 -14.02 -9.29
CA SER A 47 7.77 -14.19 -10.75
C SER A 47 6.52 -14.81 -11.39
N ARG A 48 5.73 -15.59 -10.63
CA ARG A 48 4.41 -16.06 -11.10
C ARG A 48 3.33 -14.98 -11.11
N THR A 49 3.51 -13.95 -10.30
CA THR A 49 2.54 -12.85 -10.14
C THR A 49 2.86 -11.69 -11.08
N GLY A 50 4.13 -11.46 -11.39
CA GLY A 50 4.56 -10.39 -12.28
C GLY A 50 6.05 -10.45 -12.61
N THR A 51 6.54 -9.37 -13.21
CA THR A 51 7.97 -9.21 -13.54
C THR A 51 8.64 -8.44 -12.40
N ILE A 52 9.79 -8.91 -11.94
CA ILE A 52 10.60 -8.25 -10.92
C ILE A 52 11.69 -7.46 -11.65
N VAL A 53 11.91 -6.21 -11.27
CA VAL A 53 12.99 -5.38 -11.83
C VAL A 53 14.35 -5.99 -11.49
N GLU A 54 15.31 -5.91 -12.42
CA GLU A 54 16.68 -6.36 -12.17
C GLU A 54 17.26 -5.62 -10.94
N ASN A 55 17.82 -6.36 -9.99
CA ASN A 55 18.27 -5.85 -8.68
C ASN A 55 17.20 -5.15 -7.83
N GLY A 56 15.92 -5.21 -8.20
CA GLY A 56 14.78 -4.67 -7.44
C GLY A 56 14.36 -5.50 -6.24
N PHE A 57 15.08 -6.59 -5.92
CA PHE A 57 14.74 -7.50 -4.83
C PHE A 57 15.70 -7.37 -3.65
N TRP A 58 15.14 -7.06 -2.47
CA TRP A 58 15.90 -6.98 -1.22
C TRP A 58 15.23 -7.80 -0.10
N MET A 59 16.03 -8.48 0.71
CA MET A 59 15.56 -9.22 1.89
C MET A 59 16.48 -8.96 3.08
N ASP A 60 15.89 -8.82 4.26
CA ASP A 60 16.67 -8.65 5.49
C ASP A 60 17.43 -9.92 5.89
N ARG A 61 18.47 -9.78 6.72
CA ARG A 61 19.34 -10.90 7.12
C ARG A 61 18.58 -12.04 7.81
N ILE A 62 17.53 -11.70 8.56
CA ILE A 62 16.71 -12.67 9.32
C ILE A 62 15.56 -13.26 8.50
N LYS A 63 15.35 -12.80 7.26
CA LYS A 63 14.30 -13.22 6.31
C LYS A 63 12.88 -12.98 6.82
N SER A 64 12.67 -11.89 7.55
CA SER A 64 11.37 -11.47 8.07
C SER A 64 10.67 -10.46 7.17
N LYS A 65 11.43 -9.74 6.34
CA LYS A 65 10.95 -8.64 5.48
C LYS A 65 11.64 -8.68 4.12
N CYS A 66 10.86 -8.35 3.10
CA CYS A 66 11.28 -8.27 1.72
C CYS A 66 10.72 -7.00 1.07
N PHE A 67 11.53 -6.36 0.23
CA PHE A 67 11.10 -5.31 -0.68
C PHE A 67 11.31 -5.81 -2.11
N VAL A 68 10.33 -5.56 -2.97
CA VAL A 68 10.41 -5.88 -4.39
C VAL A 68 9.85 -4.72 -5.21
N GLU A 69 10.50 -4.40 -6.32
CA GLU A 69 10.05 -3.48 -7.36
C GLU A 69 9.70 -4.23 -8.66
#